data_AF-A0A9X4XN09-F1
#
_entry.id   AF-A0A9X4XN09-F1
#
_cell.length_a   1.000
_cell.length_b   1.000
_cell.length_c   1.000
_cell.angle_alpha   90.00
_cell.angle_beta   90.00
_cell.angle_gamma   90.00
#
_symmetry.space_group_name_H-M   'P 1'
#
loop_
_entity.id
_entity.type
_entity.pdbx_description
1 polymer ?
#
loop_
_entity_poly.entity_id
_entity_poly.type
_entity_poly.pdbx_seq_one_letter_code
_entity_poly.pdbx_strand_id
1 'polypeptide(L)'
;MESWVAPPLLLIAALAWLGPAPASAREATPGAARAARIEPVPLPRPRPASAPVPARSLGPGIAAEPPVLADVPLPRPRPGTEPAAPDPAVMERYAACLDRLAAVAELTPEAPAVGNPACEAHDLVRFTALRLAGGERVALQPAATIRCALAEAIVGWVREDVAAAARVRGTRPASLTVDTSYECRPRNRIAGAKMSEHGRGNAVDLRAVTLADGRVVGLTDPAADKAFRTAVAQASCARFTTVLGPGSDGYHESHIHLDIAERRGGYRLCQWEVREPAKPPPARPDAKPPDAKPPDAKPPGETRDPPDAETPEGTAVPPDAATPDAAAEPEAAPPPAKATPKRPTDKTSKDRKSADKTSDGKKSDGKAAAGKAARGKPAAAPPPPAPEPDGAEEPAPAPVAPSADQP
;
A
#
# COMPACT_ATOMS: atom_id res chain seq x y z
N MET A 1 -23.10 10.49 -63.98
CA MET A 1 -24.33 10.34 -63.16
C MET A 1 -24.35 8.89 -62.73
N GLU A 2 -23.79 8.57 -61.58
CA GLU A 2 -23.85 7.21 -61.04
C GLU A 2 -24.06 7.32 -59.53
N SER A 3 -25.15 6.69 -59.13
CA SER A 3 -25.91 6.90 -57.91
C SER A 3 -25.33 6.13 -56.73
N TRP A 4 -25.15 6.86 -55.63
CA TRP A 4 -24.95 6.32 -54.29
C TRP A 4 -26.19 5.56 -53.83
N VAL A 5 -26.02 4.33 -53.34
CA VAL A 5 -27.06 3.58 -52.62
C VAL A 5 -26.55 3.32 -51.21
N ALA A 6 -27.18 3.98 -50.24
CA ALA A 6 -26.95 3.77 -48.81
C ALA A 6 -27.67 2.49 -48.31
N PRO A 7 -27.11 1.74 -47.36
CA PRO A 7 -27.79 0.61 -46.75
C PRO A 7 -28.80 1.06 -45.66
N PRO A 8 -29.83 0.24 -45.36
CA PRO A 8 -30.92 0.64 -44.47
C PRO A 8 -30.53 0.55 -42.99
N LEU A 9 -30.98 1.54 -42.21
CA LEU A 9 -30.97 1.53 -40.75
C LEU A 9 -31.93 0.44 -40.21
N LEU A 10 -31.39 -0.49 -39.43
CA LEU A 10 -32.17 -1.45 -38.64
C LEU A 10 -32.54 -0.81 -37.30
N LEU A 11 -33.81 -0.44 -37.14
CA LEU A 11 -34.42 -0.01 -35.88
C LEU A 11 -34.61 -1.23 -34.97
N ILE A 12 -33.79 -1.34 -33.92
CA ILE A 12 -34.00 -2.31 -32.83
C ILE A 12 -34.98 -1.67 -31.83
N ALA A 13 -36.21 -2.18 -31.79
CA ALA A 13 -37.20 -1.84 -30.79
C ALA A 13 -36.84 -2.52 -29.45
N ALA A 14 -36.53 -1.72 -28.43
CA ALA A 14 -36.37 -2.20 -27.05
C ALA A 14 -37.77 -2.40 -26.41
N LEU A 15 -38.19 -3.66 -26.29
CA LEU A 15 -39.36 -4.04 -25.50
C LEU A 15 -39.01 -3.96 -24.01
N ALA A 16 -39.57 -2.96 -23.32
CA ALA A 16 -39.52 -2.84 -21.87
C ALA A 16 -40.41 -3.91 -21.23
N TRP A 17 -39.79 -4.89 -20.55
CA TRP A 17 -40.49 -5.81 -19.65
C TRP A 17 -40.69 -5.13 -18.29
N LEU A 18 -41.94 -4.78 -17.99
CA LEU A 18 -42.37 -4.23 -16.70
C LEU A 18 -42.74 -5.40 -15.77
N GLY A 19 -41.80 -5.83 -14.93
CA GLY A 19 -42.03 -6.81 -13.86
C GLY A 19 -42.56 -6.15 -12.58
N PRO A 20 -43.39 -6.83 -11.77
CA PRO A 20 -43.97 -6.26 -10.56
C PRO A 20 -42.95 -6.16 -9.41
N ALA A 21 -43.01 -5.04 -8.69
CA ALA A 21 -42.20 -4.75 -7.50
C ALA A 21 -42.57 -5.66 -6.32
N PRO A 22 -41.58 -6.18 -5.55
CA PRO A 22 -41.87 -6.78 -4.25
C PRO A 22 -42.08 -5.69 -3.19
N ALA A 23 -43.31 -5.60 -2.68
CA ALA A 23 -43.61 -4.95 -1.42
C ALA A 23 -43.12 -5.83 -0.25
N SER A 24 -42.27 -5.28 0.62
CA SER A 24 -42.37 -5.39 2.10
C SER A 24 -41.06 -4.89 2.73
N ALA A 25 -41.01 -3.58 3.01
CA ALA A 25 -40.10 -3.05 4.02
C ALA A 25 -40.81 -3.16 5.37
N ARG A 26 -40.30 -4.04 6.25
CA ARG A 26 -40.66 -3.98 7.67
C ARG A 26 -39.78 -2.92 8.31
N GLU A 27 -40.42 -1.85 8.78
CA GLU A 27 -39.81 -0.82 9.62
C GLU A 27 -39.23 -1.47 10.88
N ALA A 28 -37.92 -1.31 11.09
CA ALA A 28 -37.27 -1.62 12.36
C ALA A 28 -37.30 -0.35 13.22
N THR A 29 -38.06 -0.39 14.30
CA THR A 29 -38.06 0.63 15.35
C THR A 29 -36.68 0.70 16.02
N PRO A 30 -36.14 1.91 16.30
CA PRO A 30 -34.89 2.03 17.03
C PRO A 30 -35.15 1.73 18.52
N GLY A 31 -34.70 0.55 18.96
CA GLY A 31 -34.63 0.21 20.38
C GLY A 31 -33.61 1.10 21.09
N ALA A 32 -34.04 1.81 22.12
CA ALA A 32 -33.19 2.62 23.00
C ALA A 32 -32.06 1.76 23.59
N ALA A 33 -30.83 2.00 23.14
CA ALA A 33 -29.64 1.42 23.75
C ALA A 33 -29.45 2.05 25.15
N ARG A 34 -29.77 1.29 26.20
CA ARG A 34 -29.29 1.61 27.55
C ARG A 34 -27.77 1.58 27.53
N ALA A 35 -27.14 2.72 27.79
CA ALA A 35 -25.72 2.80 28.07
C ALA A 35 -25.41 1.96 29.32
N ALA A 36 -24.82 0.78 29.11
CA ALA A 36 -24.22 0.02 30.20
C ALA A 36 -22.95 0.74 30.63
N ARG A 37 -22.94 1.27 31.86
CA ARG A 37 -21.71 1.74 32.52
C ARG A 37 -20.78 0.54 32.67
N ILE A 38 -19.62 0.59 32.00
CA ILE A 38 -18.53 -0.35 32.27
C ILE A 38 -17.87 0.15 33.56
N GLU A 39 -18.07 -0.57 34.68
CA GLU A 39 -17.25 -0.32 35.86
C GLU A 39 -15.82 -0.80 35.60
N PRO A 40 -14.79 -0.03 36.04
CA PRO A 40 -13.40 -0.44 35.87
C PRO A 40 -13.13 -1.66 36.74
N VAL A 41 -12.79 -2.79 36.10
CA VAL A 41 -12.31 -3.99 36.80
C VAL A 41 -10.98 -3.62 37.50
N PRO A 42 -10.88 -3.74 38.83
CA PRO A 42 -9.64 -3.41 39.53
C PRO A 42 -8.56 -4.41 39.13
N LEU A 43 -7.44 -3.89 38.62
CA LEU A 43 -6.27 -4.70 38.32
C LEU A 43 -5.74 -5.36 39.61
N PRO A 44 -5.33 -6.64 39.58
CA PRO A 44 -4.75 -7.29 40.73
C PRO A 44 -3.45 -6.58 41.13
N ARG A 45 -3.32 -6.28 42.42
CA ARG A 45 -2.14 -5.59 42.97
C ARG A 45 -0.88 -6.44 42.76
N PRO A 46 0.29 -5.82 42.51
CA PRO A 46 1.55 -6.55 42.41
C PRO A 46 1.82 -7.29 43.73
N ARG A 47 2.34 -8.52 43.59
CA ARG A 47 2.69 -9.39 44.71
C ARG A 47 3.71 -8.66 45.61
N PRO A 48 3.49 -8.57 46.94
CA PRO A 48 4.43 -7.92 47.83
C PRO A 48 5.79 -8.64 47.80
N ALA A 49 6.87 -7.87 47.84
CA ALA A 49 8.26 -8.36 47.75
C ALA A 49 8.68 -9.32 48.88
N SER A 50 7.83 -9.48 49.89
CA SER A 50 8.04 -10.32 51.07
C SER A 50 7.22 -11.63 51.06
N ALA A 51 6.65 -12.03 49.92
CA ALA A 51 6.02 -13.35 49.80
C ALA A 51 7.09 -14.47 49.88
N PRO A 52 7.04 -15.38 50.87
CA PRO A 52 8.04 -16.43 51.01
C PRO A 52 7.94 -17.42 49.84
N VAL A 53 9.07 -17.66 49.19
CA VAL A 53 9.23 -18.71 48.18
C VAL A 53 9.19 -20.04 48.92
N PRO A 54 8.35 -21.02 48.54
CA PRO A 54 8.39 -22.33 49.19
C PRO A 54 9.75 -22.97 48.88
N ALA A 55 10.61 -23.05 49.89
CA ALA A 55 11.81 -23.86 49.83
C ALA A 55 11.37 -25.32 49.68
N ARG A 56 11.61 -25.90 48.51
CA ARG A 56 11.57 -27.36 48.37
C ARG A 56 12.66 -27.92 49.28
N SER A 57 12.25 -28.57 50.36
CA SER A 57 13.11 -29.39 51.19
C SER A 57 13.60 -30.58 50.36
N LEU A 58 14.89 -30.54 49.99
CA LEU A 58 15.62 -31.74 49.61
C LEU A 58 15.85 -32.55 50.90
N GLY A 59 15.37 -33.79 50.91
CA GLY A 59 15.62 -34.73 52.01
C GLY A 59 17.12 -35.08 52.14
N PRO A 60 17.53 -35.67 53.26
CA PRO A 60 18.95 -35.89 53.57
C PRO A 60 19.50 -37.14 52.88
N GLY A 61 20.74 -37.03 52.40
CA GLY A 61 21.51 -38.09 51.72
C GLY A 61 21.53 -37.81 50.22
N ILE A 62 22.65 -37.55 49.56
CA ILE A 62 23.96 -38.19 49.67
C ILE A 62 25.00 -37.10 49.34
N ALA A 63 26.04 -36.96 50.16
CA ALA A 63 27.24 -36.24 49.76
C ALA A 63 27.91 -37.04 48.64
N ALA A 64 27.64 -36.67 47.39
CA ALA A 64 28.43 -37.07 46.25
C ALA A 64 28.90 -35.77 45.58
N GLU A 65 30.22 -35.67 45.39
CA GLU A 65 30.84 -34.61 44.59
C GLU A 65 30.07 -34.41 43.28
N PRO A 66 29.96 -33.17 42.77
CA PRO A 66 29.32 -32.96 41.48
C PRO A 66 30.09 -33.78 40.44
N PRO A 67 29.44 -34.70 39.70
CA PRO A 67 30.10 -35.25 38.54
C PRO A 67 30.38 -34.08 37.61
N VAL A 68 31.66 -33.86 37.34
CA VAL A 68 32.08 -33.06 36.20
C VAL A 68 31.39 -33.65 34.98
N LEU A 69 30.30 -33.03 34.52
CA LEU A 69 29.76 -33.24 33.18
C LEU A 69 30.73 -32.56 32.19
N ALA A 70 31.97 -33.04 32.17
CA ALA A 70 32.79 -32.98 30.99
C ALA A 70 32.29 -34.10 30.07
N ASP A 71 32.05 -33.77 28.80
CA ASP A 71 31.58 -34.68 27.74
C ASP A 71 30.11 -35.10 27.76
N VAL A 72 29.20 -34.12 27.72
CA VAL A 72 28.05 -34.29 26.80
C VAL A 72 28.57 -33.88 25.42
N PRO A 73 28.73 -34.80 24.45
CA PRO A 73 29.11 -34.42 23.10
C PRO A 73 28.07 -33.43 22.60
N LEU A 74 28.52 -32.23 22.22
CA LEU A 74 27.65 -31.31 21.50
C LEU A 74 27.04 -32.09 20.33
N PRO A 75 25.72 -31.99 20.10
CA PRO A 75 25.11 -32.64 18.95
C PRO A 75 25.94 -32.23 17.73
N ARG A 76 26.44 -33.24 17.00
CA ARG A 76 27.25 -33.00 15.79
C ARG A 76 26.52 -31.91 14.99
N PRO A 77 27.23 -30.85 14.53
CA PRO A 77 26.59 -29.89 13.65
C PRO A 77 25.93 -30.71 12.54
N ARG A 78 24.60 -30.57 12.39
CA ARG A 78 23.95 -31.13 11.22
C ARG A 78 24.78 -30.64 10.04
N PRO A 79 25.13 -31.51 9.07
CA PRO A 79 25.70 -31.04 7.83
C PRO A 79 24.80 -29.89 7.40
N GLY A 80 25.33 -28.66 7.43
CA GLY A 80 24.62 -27.54 6.88
C GLY A 80 24.38 -27.95 5.45
N THR A 81 23.14 -28.15 5.05
CA THR A 81 22.83 -28.17 3.63
C THR A 81 23.29 -26.81 3.17
N GLU A 82 24.48 -26.77 2.56
CA GLU A 82 24.98 -25.58 1.90
C GLU A 82 23.83 -25.07 1.02
N PRO A 83 23.48 -23.77 1.08
CA PRO A 83 22.39 -23.25 0.28
C PRO A 83 22.59 -23.73 -1.16
N ALA A 84 21.56 -24.34 -1.73
CA ALA A 84 21.64 -24.81 -3.10
C ALA A 84 22.09 -23.63 -3.98
N ALA A 85 23.04 -23.88 -4.88
CA ALA A 85 23.48 -22.87 -5.81
C ALA A 85 22.26 -22.28 -6.57
N PRO A 86 22.23 -20.97 -6.82
CA PRO A 86 21.12 -20.34 -7.50
C PRO A 86 20.94 -20.94 -8.90
N ASP A 87 19.69 -20.99 -9.36
CA ASP A 87 19.35 -21.39 -10.72
C ASP A 87 20.14 -20.53 -11.74
N PRO A 88 20.96 -21.13 -12.63
CA PRO A 88 21.73 -20.40 -13.64
C PRO A 88 20.87 -19.46 -14.49
N ALA A 89 19.63 -19.84 -14.80
CA ALA A 89 18.72 -19.00 -15.59
C ALA A 89 18.25 -17.76 -14.82
N VAL A 90 18.17 -17.82 -13.48
CA VAL A 90 17.91 -16.65 -12.63
C VAL A 90 19.11 -15.71 -12.69
N MET A 91 20.32 -16.24 -12.58
CA MET A 91 21.54 -15.43 -12.61
C MET A 91 21.79 -14.78 -13.97
N GLU A 92 21.49 -15.46 -15.07
CA GLU A 92 21.56 -14.88 -16.42
C GLU A 92 20.57 -13.72 -16.59
N ARG A 93 19.30 -13.91 -16.17
CA ARG A 93 18.29 -12.82 -16.18
C ARG A 93 18.71 -11.65 -15.31
N TYR A 94 19.34 -11.93 -14.16
CA TYR A 94 19.82 -10.92 -13.25
C TYR A 94 20.95 -10.08 -13.88
N ALA A 95 21.96 -10.73 -14.45
CA ALA A 95 23.05 -10.05 -15.16
C ALA A 95 22.51 -9.17 -16.29
N ALA A 96 21.63 -9.71 -17.14
CA ALA A 96 21.03 -8.96 -18.23
C ALA A 96 20.19 -7.76 -17.74
N CYS A 97 19.53 -7.87 -16.59
CA CYS A 97 18.80 -6.76 -15.97
C CYS A 97 19.74 -5.64 -15.51
N LEU A 98 20.84 -5.99 -14.84
CA LEU A 98 21.86 -5.02 -14.44
C LEU A 98 22.43 -4.27 -15.64
N ASP A 99 22.73 -4.99 -16.73
CA ASP A 99 23.26 -4.39 -17.96
C ASP A 99 22.28 -3.39 -18.58
N ARG A 100 20.99 -3.73 -18.68
CA ARG A 100 19.96 -2.82 -19.20
C ARG A 100 19.81 -1.56 -18.36
N LEU A 101 20.00 -1.67 -17.04
CA LEU A 101 19.78 -0.56 -16.11
C LEU A 101 21.03 0.26 -15.80
N ALA A 102 22.23 -0.21 -16.16
CA ALA A 102 23.51 0.39 -15.79
C ALA A 102 23.62 1.90 -16.12
N ALA A 103 23.04 2.33 -17.25
CA ALA A 103 23.09 3.74 -17.68
C ALA A 103 22.07 4.64 -16.99
N VAL A 104 21.01 4.06 -16.40
CA VAL A 104 19.81 4.81 -15.97
C VAL A 104 19.46 4.61 -14.51
N ALA A 105 20.02 3.64 -13.82
CA ALA A 105 19.74 3.34 -12.42
C ALA A 105 21.03 3.17 -11.59
N GLU A 106 21.00 3.69 -10.38
CA GLU A 106 22.01 3.47 -9.35
C GLU A 106 21.60 2.23 -8.54
N LEU A 107 22.07 1.07 -9.02
CA LEU A 107 21.85 -0.23 -8.39
C LEU A 107 23.16 -0.77 -7.84
N THR A 108 23.15 -1.23 -6.59
CA THR A 108 24.25 -1.99 -6.00
C THR A 108 23.78 -3.43 -5.78
N PRO A 109 24.45 -4.46 -6.33
CA PRO A 109 24.13 -5.85 -6.01
C PRO A 109 24.15 -6.11 -4.50
N GLU A 110 23.15 -6.81 -4.00
CA GLU A 110 23.03 -7.18 -2.58
C GLU A 110 23.31 -8.67 -2.39
N ALA A 111 23.66 -9.05 -1.17
CA ALA A 111 23.81 -10.45 -0.82
C ALA A 111 22.46 -11.20 -1.02
N PRO A 112 22.49 -12.45 -1.49
CA PRO A 112 21.27 -13.23 -1.65
C PRO A 112 20.61 -13.46 -0.29
N ALA A 113 19.28 -13.34 -0.25
CA ALA A 113 18.50 -13.76 0.89
C ALA A 113 18.31 -15.29 0.83
N VAL A 114 18.92 -16.01 1.78
CA VAL A 114 18.90 -17.48 1.86
C VAL A 114 18.50 -17.96 3.26
N GLY A 115 18.23 -19.27 3.39
CA GLY A 115 17.93 -19.92 4.67
C GLY A 115 16.43 -20.04 5.01
N ASN A 116 15.57 -19.24 4.39
CA ASN A 116 14.12 -19.44 4.39
C ASN A 116 13.62 -19.58 2.95
N PRO A 117 13.26 -20.80 2.49
CA PRO A 117 12.81 -21.03 1.11
C PRO A 117 11.60 -20.18 0.70
N ALA A 118 10.77 -19.73 1.65
CA ALA A 118 9.63 -18.89 1.34
C ALA A 118 10.03 -17.46 0.95
N CYS A 119 11.20 -16.98 1.41
CA CYS A 119 11.70 -15.61 1.19
C CYS A 119 12.97 -15.56 0.33
N GLU A 120 13.37 -16.68 -0.26
CA GLU A 120 14.65 -16.77 -0.93
C GLU A 120 14.71 -15.85 -2.16
N ALA A 121 15.81 -15.11 -2.31
CA ALA A 121 16.04 -14.21 -3.44
C ALA A 121 17.54 -14.04 -3.73
N HIS A 122 17.94 -14.32 -4.97
CA HIS A 122 19.35 -14.34 -5.38
C HIS A 122 19.79 -13.16 -6.26
N ASP A 123 18.84 -12.33 -6.66
CA ASP A 123 18.94 -11.24 -7.64
C ASP A 123 18.53 -9.90 -7.02
N LEU A 124 18.82 -9.74 -5.73
CA LEU A 124 18.54 -8.52 -4.97
C LEU A 124 19.54 -7.42 -5.33
N VAL A 125 19.01 -6.21 -5.44
CA VAL A 125 19.74 -4.96 -5.60
C VAL A 125 19.30 -3.96 -4.55
N ARG A 126 20.23 -3.11 -4.12
CA ARG A 126 19.95 -1.87 -3.40
C ARG A 126 19.81 -0.75 -4.42
N PHE A 127 18.59 -0.22 -4.53
CA PHE A 127 18.22 0.81 -5.49
C PHE A 127 18.17 2.17 -4.80
N THR A 128 19.12 3.05 -5.13
CA THR A 128 19.27 4.37 -4.49
C THR A 128 18.68 5.51 -5.28
N ALA A 129 18.74 5.46 -6.61
CA ALA A 129 18.19 6.48 -7.50
C ALA A 129 18.18 6.01 -8.94
N LEU A 130 17.47 6.74 -9.79
CA LEU A 130 17.51 6.61 -11.24
C LEU A 130 17.70 7.98 -11.89
N ARG A 131 18.05 8.00 -13.17
CA ARG A 131 18.12 9.21 -14.00
C ARG A 131 16.89 9.28 -14.90
N LEU A 132 16.36 10.48 -15.14
CA LEU A 132 15.37 10.75 -16.18
C LEU A 132 16.03 10.85 -17.56
N ALA A 133 15.22 11.01 -18.61
CA ALA A 133 15.73 11.20 -19.97
C ALA A 133 16.61 12.45 -20.11
N GLY A 134 16.32 13.53 -19.35
CA GLY A 134 17.14 14.74 -19.30
C GLY A 134 18.38 14.63 -18.40
N GLY A 135 18.67 13.44 -17.85
CA GLY A 135 19.82 13.17 -16.99
C GLY A 135 19.59 13.52 -15.51
N GLU A 136 18.46 14.12 -15.15
CA GLU A 136 18.18 14.52 -13.78
C GLU A 136 17.94 13.31 -12.88
N ARG A 137 18.51 13.37 -11.68
CA ARG A 137 18.45 12.29 -10.70
C ARG A 137 17.12 12.31 -9.94
N VAL A 138 16.51 11.12 -9.77
CA VAL A 138 15.36 10.86 -8.92
C VAL A 138 15.76 9.85 -7.85
N ALA A 139 15.78 10.27 -6.59
CA ALA A 139 16.19 9.42 -5.47
C ALA A 139 15.07 8.47 -5.02
N LEU A 140 15.43 7.31 -4.48
CA LEU A 140 14.57 6.49 -3.64
C LEU A 140 15.00 6.68 -2.19
N GLN A 141 14.08 7.10 -1.33
CA GLN A 141 14.37 7.52 0.04
C GLN A 141 13.45 6.81 1.05
N PRO A 142 13.97 5.92 1.90
CA PRO A 142 15.32 5.33 1.84
C PRO A 142 15.53 4.49 0.57
N ALA A 143 16.77 4.04 0.35
CA ALA A 143 17.08 3.10 -0.72
C ALA A 143 16.25 1.81 -0.56
N ALA A 144 15.76 1.27 -1.66
CA ALA A 144 14.94 0.06 -1.65
C ALA A 144 15.81 -1.18 -1.93
N THR A 145 15.68 -2.22 -1.11
CA THR A 145 16.24 -3.55 -1.42
C THR A 145 15.16 -4.36 -2.11
N ILE A 146 15.33 -4.67 -3.40
CA ILE A 146 14.32 -5.33 -4.24
C ILE A 146 15.01 -6.21 -5.28
N ARG A 147 14.28 -7.09 -5.96
CA ARG A 147 14.81 -7.81 -7.11
C ARG A 147 15.04 -6.87 -8.28
N CYS A 148 16.05 -7.16 -9.10
CA CYS A 148 16.38 -6.34 -10.28
C CYS A 148 15.18 -6.18 -11.24
N ALA A 149 14.39 -7.23 -11.46
CA ALA A 149 13.20 -7.15 -12.31
C ALA A 149 12.16 -6.12 -11.82
N LEU A 150 11.96 -5.98 -10.49
CA LEU A 150 11.11 -4.93 -9.95
C LEU A 150 11.77 -3.55 -10.12
N ALA A 151 13.08 -3.45 -9.96
CA ALA A 151 13.81 -2.20 -10.20
C ALA A 151 13.61 -1.73 -11.65
N GLU A 152 13.67 -2.63 -12.62
CA GLU A 152 13.41 -2.33 -14.04
C GLU A 152 11.99 -1.79 -14.26
N ALA A 153 10.98 -2.42 -13.66
CA ALA A 153 9.59 -1.95 -13.74
C ALA A 153 9.43 -0.54 -13.13
N ILE A 154 10.08 -0.26 -12.00
CA ILE A 154 10.07 1.06 -11.35
C ILE A 154 10.80 2.09 -12.22
N VAL A 155 11.93 1.74 -12.84
CA VAL A 155 12.67 2.63 -13.75
C VAL A 155 11.78 3.09 -14.91
N GLY A 156 11.10 2.16 -15.57
CA GLY A 156 10.15 2.50 -16.64
C GLY A 156 9.00 3.37 -16.13
N TRP A 157 8.38 2.97 -15.01
CA TRP A 157 7.28 3.72 -14.39
C TRP A 157 7.63 5.17 -14.06
N VAL A 158 8.81 5.41 -13.48
CA VAL A 158 9.23 6.76 -13.09
C VAL A 158 9.62 7.59 -14.31
N ARG A 159 10.44 7.04 -15.21
CA ARG A 159 11.00 7.78 -16.36
C ARG A 159 9.92 8.19 -17.36
N GLU A 160 8.94 7.32 -17.56
CA GLU A 160 7.88 7.51 -18.54
C GLU A 160 6.65 8.17 -17.89
N ASP A 161 6.04 7.50 -16.91
CA ASP A 161 4.70 7.89 -16.45
C ASP A 161 4.71 8.96 -15.37
N VAL A 162 5.47 8.74 -14.27
CA VAL A 162 5.51 9.71 -13.15
C VAL A 162 6.12 11.02 -13.65
N ALA A 163 7.15 10.94 -14.48
CA ALA A 163 7.74 12.11 -15.11
C ALA A 163 6.76 12.81 -16.08
N ALA A 164 5.96 12.08 -16.87
CA ALA A 164 4.93 12.70 -17.71
C ALA A 164 3.84 13.37 -16.87
N ALA A 165 3.37 12.72 -15.81
CA ALA A 165 2.41 13.29 -14.88
C ALA A 165 2.94 14.58 -14.24
N ALA A 166 4.21 14.62 -13.83
CA ALA A 166 4.86 15.79 -13.27
C ALA A 166 5.05 16.91 -14.31
N ARG A 167 5.40 16.58 -15.55
CA ARG A 167 5.60 17.56 -16.64
C ARG A 167 4.35 18.38 -16.94
N VAL A 168 3.16 17.78 -16.87
CA VAL A 168 1.88 18.50 -17.00
C VAL A 168 1.72 19.59 -15.93
N ARG A 169 2.41 19.48 -14.79
CA ARG A 169 2.43 20.49 -13.70
C ARG A 169 3.66 21.40 -13.75
N GLY A 170 4.37 21.43 -14.89
CA GLY A 170 5.54 22.27 -15.11
C GLY A 170 6.77 21.87 -14.30
N THR A 171 6.86 20.61 -13.86
CA THR A 171 7.94 20.14 -12.98
C THR A 171 8.37 18.72 -13.33
N ARG A 172 9.22 18.10 -12.50
CA ARG A 172 9.71 16.72 -12.64
C ARG A 172 9.80 16.04 -11.27
N PRO A 173 9.75 14.69 -11.20
CA PRO A 173 10.06 14.00 -9.96
C PRO A 173 11.52 14.25 -9.53
N ALA A 174 11.73 14.33 -8.22
CA ALA A 174 13.04 14.50 -7.59
C ALA A 174 13.32 13.37 -6.60
N SER A 175 12.30 12.85 -5.90
CA SER A 175 12.45 11.61 -5.13
C SER A 175 11.13 10.86 -4.95
N LEU A 176 11.25 9.57 -4.64
CA LEU A 176 10.19 8.70 -4.13
C LEU A 176 10.43 8.45 -2.66
N THR A 177 9.39 8.59 -1.84
CA THR A 177 9.42 8.19 -0.43
C THR A 177 9.02 6.71 -0.33
N VAL A 178 10.01 5.86 -0.06
CA VAL A 178 9.84 4.42 0.15
C VAL A 178 9.40 4.17 1.59
N ASP A 179 8.42 3.30 1.79
CA ASP A 179 8.00 2.84 3.12
C ASP A 179 8.65 1.49 3.45
N THR A 180 8.38 0.50 2.60
CA THR A 180 8.85 -0.88 2.76
C THR A 180 9.43 -1.37 1.45
N SER A 181 10.53 -2.12 1.51
CA SER A 181 11.07 -2.89 0.38
C SER A 181 11.16 -4.37 0.78
N TYR A 182 12.30 -5.04 0.62
CA TYR A 182 12.46 -6.42 1.06
C TYR A 182 12.25 -6.58 2.58
N GLU A 183 11.33 -7.46 2.98
CA GLU A 183 11.15 -7.88 4.37
C GLU A 183 10.52 -9.27 4.39
N CYS A 184 11.26 -10.26 4.90
CA CYS A 184 10.82 -11.65 4.97
C CYS A 184 9.70 -11.85 6.00
N ARG A 185 8.44 -11.67 5.56
CA ARG A 185 7.24 -11.80 6.39
C ARG A 185 6.04 -12.35 5.61
N PRO A 186 5.14 -13.12 6.26
CA PRO A 186 3.85 -13.44 5.64
C PRO A 186 3.03 -12.16 5.42
N ARG A 187 2.07 -12.23 4.48
CA ARG A 187 1.19 -11.11 4.14
C ARG A 187 0.52 -10.52 5.38
N ASN A 188 0.53 -9.20 5.45
CA ASN A 188 -0.07 -8.42 6.53
C ASN A 188 0.44 -8.78 7.94
N ARG A 189 1.62 -9.44 8.03
CA ARG A 189 2.21 -9.98 9.27
C ARG A 189 1.30 -11.00 9.97
N ILE A 190 0.41 -11.65 9.22
CA ILE A 190 -0.52 -12.66 9.75
C ILE A 190 0.16 -14.03 9.71
N ALA A 191 0.31 -14.66 10.89
CA ALA A 191 0.88 -16.00 10.99
C ALA A 191 0.06 -17.01 10.16
N GLY A 192 0.75 -17.83 9.35
CA GLY A 192 0.13 -18.81 8.47
C GLY A 192 -0.46 -18.26 7.16
N ALA A 193 -0.45 -16.94 6.95
CA ALA A 193 -0.81 -16.37 5.65
C ALA A 193 0.26 -16.69 4.59
N LYS A 194 -0.12 -16.53 3.31
CA LYS A 194 0.82 -16.64 2.18
C LYS A 194 2.00 -15.68 2.38
N MET A 195 3.17 -16.05 1.86
CA MET A 195 4.33 -15.15 1.86
C MET A 195 4.01 -13.85 1.10
N SER A 196 4.45 -12.73 1.67
CA SER A 196 4.35 -11.41 1.05
C SER A 196 5.27 -11.31 -0.16
N GLU A 197 4.90 -10.52 -1.17
CA GLU A 197 5.83 -10.21 -2.25
C GLU A 197 7.04 -9.39 -1.76
N HIS A 198 6.90 -8.63 -0.67
CA HIS A 198 8.04 -8.04 0.04
C HIS A 198 9.03 -9.09 0.51
N GLY A 199 8.54 -10.23 1.01
CA GLY A 199 9.38 -11.34 1.43
C GLY A 199 10.07 -12.03 0.26
N ARG A 200 9.58 -11.85 -0.97
CA ARG A 200 10.21 -12.34 -2.20
C ARG A 200 11.09 -11.29 -2.88
N GLY A 201 11.17 -10.06 -2.35
CA GLY A 201 11.83 -8.93 -3.00
C GLY A 201 11.10 -8.39 -4.23
N ASN A 202 9.84 -8.78 -4.43
CA ASN A 202 9.02 -8.46 -5.59
C ASN A 202 8.06 -7.28 -5.37
N ALA A 203 8.12 -6.62 -4.21
CA ALA A 203 7.24 -5.50 -3.88
C ALA A 203 7.98 -4.29 -3.30
N VAL A 204 7.38 -3.12 -3.51
CA VAL A 204 7.74 -1.86 -2.86
C VAL A 204 6.49 -1.14 -2.38
N ASP A 205 6.57 -0.56 -1.19
CA ASP A 205 5.56 0.34 -0.65
C ASP A 205 6.06 1.78 -0.79
N LEU A 206 5.23 2.68 -1.30
CA LEU A 206 5.58 4.10 -1.49
C LEU A 206 4.56 5.02 -0.81
N ARG A 207 5.04 6.09 -0.17
CA ARG A 207 4.19 7.10 0.48
C ARG A 207 3.98 8.36 -0.34
N ALA A 208 5.02 8.82 -1.04
CA ALA A 208 5.00 10.15 -1.66
C ALA A 208 5.94 10.26 -2.86
N VAL A 209 5.69 11.27 -3.69
CA VAL A 209 6.61 11.75 -4.72
C VAL A 209 6.97 13.19 -4.38
N THR A 210 8.26 13.47 -4.22
CA THR A 210 8.78 14.85 -4.11
C THR A 210 9.10 15.36 -5.51
N LEU A 211 8.60 16.54 -5.85
CA LEU A 211 8.83 17.21 -7.13
C LEU A 211 10.01 18.18 -7.02
N ALA A 212 10.63 18.52 -8.15
CA ALA A 212 11.82 19.37 -8.19
C ALA A 212 11.56 20.82 -7.73
N ASP A 213 10.30 21.26 -7.65
CA ASP A 213 9.90 22.56 -7.12
C ASP A 213 9.65 22.55 -5.60
N GLY A 214 9.95 21.43 -4.92
CA GLY A 214 9.79 21.27 -3.48
C GLY A 214 8.42 20.77 -3.03
N ARG A 215 7.43 20.66 -3.93
CA ARG A 215 6.13 20.07 -3.58
C ARG A 215 6.29 18.59 -3.26
N VAL A 216 5.68 18.15 -2.16
CA VAL A 216 5.58 16.73 -1.78
C VAL A 216 4.15 16.28 -2.02
N VAL A 217 3.96 15.33 -2.92
CA VAL A 217 2.65 14.74 -3.21
C VAL A 217 2.54 13.41 -2.47
N GLY A 218 1.84 13.42 -1.34
CA GLY A 218 1.47 12.19 -0.63
C GLY A 218 0.52 11.36 -1.49
N LEU A 219 0.88 10.12 -1.82
CA LEU A 219 0.12 9.28 -2.76
C LEU A 219 -1.25 8.87 -2.20
N THR A 220 -1.38 8.80 -0.88
CA THR A 220 -2.65 8.49 -0.19
C THR A 220 -3.29 9.73 0.46
N ASP A 221 -2.69 10.91 0.33
CA ASP A 221 -3.22 12.13 0.92
C ASP A 221 -4.38 12.68 0.07
N PRO A 222 -5.62 12.71 0.58
CA PRO A 222 -6.76 13.23 -0.16
C PRO A 222 -6.63 14.72 -0.48
N ALA A 223 -5.86 15.49 0.30
CA ALA A 223 -5.63 16.92 0.06
C ALA A 223 -4.57 17.20 -1.02
N ALA A 224 -3.75 16.21 -1.37
CA ALA A 224 -2.73 16.36 -2.42
C ALA A 224 -3.36 16.36 -3.83
N ASP A 225 -2.61 16.86 -4.83
CA ASP A 225 -3.05 16.97 -6.24
C ASP A 225 -3.69 15.65 -6.73
N LYS A 226 -5.03 15.66 -6.80
CA LYS A 226 -5.81 14.48 -7.19
C LYS A 226 -5.49 14.07 -8.63
N ALA A 227 -5.36 15.03 -9.54
CA ALA A 227 -5.12 14.72 -10.93
C ALA A 227 -3.75 14.07 -11.14
N PHE A 228 -2.73 14.49 -10.37
CA PHE A 228 -1.43 13.81 -10.38
C PHE A 228 -1.55 12.39 -9.82
N ARG A 229 -2.19 12.22 -8.65
CA ARG A 229 -2.41 10.90 -8.04
C ARG A 229 -3.21 9.96 -8.94
N THR A 230 -4.23 10.44 -9.64
CA THR A 230 -5.01 9.67 -10.61
C THR A 230 -4.17 9.20 -11.78
N ALA A 231 -3.34 10.08 -12.37
CA ALA A 231 -2.44 9.69 -13.46
C ALA A 231 -1.42 8.63 -12.98
N VAL A 232 -0.84 8.82 -11.81
CA VAL A 232 0.11 7.87 -11.21
C VAL A 232 -0.57 6.53 -10.91
N ALA A 233 -1.80 6.52 -10.39
CA ALA A 233 -2.56 5.31 -10.12
C ALA A 233 -2.87 4.52 -11.40
N GLN A 234 -3.34 5.19 -12.45
CA GLN A 234 -3.61 4.57 -13.75
C GLN A 234 -2.36 3.95 -14.36
N ALA A 235 -1.25 4.71 -14.36
CA ALA A 235 0.04 4.23 -14.84
C ALA A 235 0.56 3.03 -14.03
N SER A 236 0.43 3.08 -12.71
CA SER A 236 0.82 1.97 -11.84
C SER A 236 0.04 0.71 -12.22
N CYS A 237 -1.27 0.82 -12.41
CA CYS A 237 -2.12 -0.31 -12.80
C CYS A 237 -1.82 -0.86 -14.19
N ALA A 238 -1.24 -0.03 -15.08
CA ALA A 238 -0.80 -0.45 -16.40
C ALA A 238 0.52 -1.24 -16.37
N ARG A 239 1.41 -1.01 -15.38
CA ARG A 239 2.73 -1.68 -15.30
C ARG A 239 2.84 -2.83 -14.32
N PHE A 240 2.30 -2.67 -13.12
CA PHE A 240 2.48 -3.65 -12.04
C PHE A 240 1.38 -4.72 -12.08
N THR A 241 1.68 -5.94 -11.65
CA THR A 241 0.66 -6.99 -11.59
C THR A 241 -0.26 -6.79 -10.39
N THR A 242 0.23 -6.10 -9.36
CA THR A 242 -0.56 -5.70 -8.19
C THR A 242 -0.32 -4.23 -7.86
N VAL A 243 -1.42 -3.50 -7.70
CA VAL A 243 -1.44 -2.16 -7.13
C VAL A 243 -2.49 -2.14 -6.05
N LEU A 244 -2.08 -1.93 -4.81
CA LEU A 244 -2.98 -1.75 -3.66
C LEU A 244 -2.76 -0.37 -3.07
N GLY A 245 -3.84 0.30 -2.70
CA GLY A 245 -3.82 1.56 -1.97
C GLY A 245 -5.09 1.72 -1.15
N PRO A 246 -5.45 2.95 -0.77
CA PRO A 246 -6.71 3.22 -0.08
C PRO A 246 -7.90 2.55 -0.77
N GLY A 247 -8.76 1.89 0.01
CA GLY A 247 -9.95 1.20 -0.49
C GLY A 247 -9.74 -0.25 -0.94
N SER A 248 -8.53 -0.80 -0.81
CA SER A 248 -8.23 -2.21 -1.13
C SER A 248 -8.63 -3.18 -0.01
N ASP A 249 -7.89 -3.20 1.11
CA ASP A 249 -8.04 -4.21 2.17
C ASP A 249 -7.77 -3.67 3.60
N GLY A 250 -7.69 -2.35 3.76
CA GLY A 250 -7.42 -1.69 5.04
C GLY A 250 -5.94 -1.69 5.48
N TYR A 251 -5.09 -2.56 4.93
CA TYR A 251 -3.66 -2.57 5.23
C TYR A 251 -2.89 -1.52 4.40
N HIS A 252 -3.45 -1.10 3.27
CA HIS A 252 -2.82 -0.17 2.32
C HIS A 252 -3.46 1.23 2.33
N GLU A 253 -3.98 1.68 3.47
CA GLU A 253 -4.66 2.98 3.56
C GLU A 253 -3.69 4.19 3.64
N SER A 254 -2.42 3.94 3.96
CA SER A 254 -1.41 4.99 4.22
C SER A 254 -0.18 4.95 3.30
N HIS A 255 -0.20 4.04 2.32
CA HIS A 255 0.84 3.87 1.31
C HIS A 255 0.21 3.20 0.08
N ILE A 256 0.94 3.19 -1.03
CA ILE A 256 0.64 2.32 -2.16
C ILE A 256 1.61 1.13 -2.16
N HIS A 257 1.10 -0.06 -2.44
CA HIS A 257 1.88 -1.27 -2.64
C HIS A 257 1.92 -1.60 -4.12
N LEU A 258 3.12 -1.76 -4.67
CA LEU A 258 3.38 -2.11 -6.05
C LEU A 258 4.16 -3.43 -6.10
N ASP A 259 3.66 -4.44 -6.82
CA ASP A 259 4.39 -5.68 -7.02
C ASP A 259 4.25 -6.29 -8.43
N ILE A 260 5.16 -7.21 -8.72
CA ILE A 260 5.23 -7.99 -9.96
C ILE A 260 4.91 -9.48 -9.72
N ALA A 261 4.04 -9.79 -8.76
CA ALA A 261 3.61 -11.16 -8.48
C ALA A 261 3.14 -11.88 -9.74
N GLU A 262 3.70 -13.06 -9.98
CA GLU A 262 3.18 -13.97 -11.01
C GLU A 262 1.87 -14.60 -10.53
N ARG A 263 0.85 -14.56 -11.40
CA ARG A 263 -0.46 -15.14 -11.13
C ARG A 263 -0.92 -16.00 -12.28
N ARG A 264 -1.70 -17.03 -11.96
CA ARG A 264 -2.30 -17.91 -12.95
C ARG A 264 -3.09 -17.10 -13.98
N GLY A 265 -2.82 -17.36 -15.26
CA GLY A 265 -3.52 -16.70 -16.37
C GLY A 265 -3.21 -15.22 -16.53
N GLY A 266 -2.12 -14.72 -15.93
CA GLY A 266 -1.72 -13.31 -16.04
C GLY A 266 -2.66 -12.34 -15.31
N TYR A 267 -3.44 -12.83 -14.32
CA TYR A 267 -4.36 -11.98 -13.56
C TYR A 267 -3.63 -10.81 -12.90
N ARG A 268 -4.25 -9.62 -12.99
CA ARG A 268 -3.74 -8.37 -12.41
C ARG A 268 -4.74 -7.81 -11.41
N LEU A 269 -4.24 -7.22 -10.34
CA LEU A 269 -5.05 -6.59 -9.30
C LEU A 269 -4.72 -5.09 -9.27
N CYS A 270 -5.72 -4.25 -9.54
CA CYS A 270 -5.61 -2.80 -9.44
C CYS A 270 -6.70 -2.30 -8.50
N GLN A 271 -6.33 -1.99 -7.27
CA GLN A 271 -7.22 -1.55 -6.20
C GLN A 271 -6.58 -0.37 -5.47
N TRP A 272 -6.70 0.82 -6.05
CA TRP A 272 -6.30 2.06 -5.42
C TRP A 272 -7.34 3.14 -5.72
N GLU A 273 -8.13 3.47 -4.71
CA GLU A 273 -9.08 4.56 -4.75
C GLU A 273 -8.36 5.89 -4.52
N VAL A 274 -8.35 6.78 -5.52
CA VAL A 274 -7.81 8.13 -5.38
C VAL A 274 -8.87 9.04 -4.75
N ARG A 275 -8.84 9.11 -3.42
CA ARG A 275 -9.80 9.86 -2.61
C ARG A 275 -9.64 11.38 -2.72
N GLU A 276 -10.75 12.08 -2.53
CA GLU A 276 -10.83 13.52 -2.30
C GLU A 276 -11.01 13.82 -0.81
N PRO A 277 -10.75 15.07 -0.37
CA PRO A 277 -11.04 15.48 1.00
C PRO A 277 -12.53 15.26 1.28
N ALA A 278 -12.84 14.68 2.44
CA ALA A 278 -14.22 14.52 2.85
C ALA A 278 -14.89 15.90 2.91
N LYS A 279 -16.01 16.06 2.21
CA LYS A 279 -16.81 17.28 2.32
C LYS A 279 -17.25 17.41 3.79
N PRO A 280 -17.08 18.59 4.42
CA PRO A 280 -17.63 18.82 5.75
C PRO A 280 -19.12 18.47 5.76
N PRO A 281 -19.64 17.83 6.82
CA PRO A 281 -21.07 17.64 6.94
C PRO A 281 -21.75 19.01 6.81
N PRO A 282 -22.93 19.09 6.15
CA PRO A 282 -23.66 20.34 6.09
C PRO A 282 -23.85 20.89 7.51
N ALA A 283 -23.64 22.19 7.68
CA ALA A 283 -23.91 22.85 8.94
C ALA A 283 -25.34 22.47 9.37
N ARG A 284 -25.48 21.99 10.61
CA ARG A 284 -26.82 21.77 11.16
C ARG A 284 -27.51 23.14 11.12
N PRO A 285 -28.77 23.23 10.64
CA PRO A 285 -29.50 24.48 10.75
C PRO A 285 -29.47 24.91 12.21
N ASP A 286 -29.09 26.16 12.45
CA ASP A 286 -28.82 26.69 13.78
C ASP A 286 -29.92 26.24 14.74
N ALA A 287 -29.53 25.59 15.84
CA ALA A 287 -30.43 25.44 16.96
C ALA A 287 -30.88 26.86 17.31
N LYS A 288 -32.20 27.09 17.21
CA LYS A 288 -32.85 28.34 17.59
C LYS A 288 -32.14 28.88 18.84
N PRO A 289 -31.63 30.13 18.83
CA PRO A 289 -31.07 30.74 20.02
C PRO A 289 -32.07 30.53 21.16
N PRO A 290 -31.64 30.13 22.38
CA PRO A 290 -32.56 29.97 23.49
C PRO A 290 -33.37 31.26 23.60
N ASP A 291 -34.71 31.11 23.55
CA ASP A 291 -35.64 32.23 23.59
C ASP A 291 -35.19 33.19 24.69
N ALA A 292 -34.81 34.41 24.30
CA ALA A 292 -34.45 35.44 25.25
C ALA A 292 -35.63 35.61 26.20
N LYS A 293 -35.38 35.38 27.50
CA LYS A 293 -36.36 35.63 28.56
C LYS A 293 -36.88 37.07 28.37
N PRO A 294 -38.21 37.29 28.29
CA PRO A 294 -38.73 38.65 28.21
C PRO A 294 -38.22 39.47 29.40
N PRO A 295 -37.84 40.75 29.22
CA PRO A 295 -37.43 41.59 30.32
C PRO A 295 -38.59 41.73 31.32
N ASP A 296 -38.30 41.40 32.58
CA ASP A 296 -39.23 41.63 33.68
C ASP A 296 -39.57 43.12 33.75
N ALA A 297 -40.87 43.44 33.70
CA ALA A 297 -41.38 44.81 33.71
C ALA A 297 -41.03 45.52 35.03
N LYS A 298 -40.38 46.69 34.93
CA LYS A 298 -40.16 47.60 36.07
C LYS A 298 -41.43 48.42 36.35
N PRO A 299 -41.82 48.67 37.62
CA PRO A 299 -43.01 49.47 37.96
C PRO A 299 -42.83 50.97 37.67
N PRO A 300 -43.92 51.75 37.58
CA PRO A 300 -43.93 53.10 36.99
C PRO A 300 -43.62 54.23 38.00
N GLY A 301 -43.14 55.36 37.45
CA GLY A 301 -42.78 56.60 38.14
C GLY A 301 -41.26 56.81 38.08
N GLU A 302 -40.67 57.88 37.57
CA GLU A 302 -41.04 59.29 37.63
C GLU A 302 -40.32 60.06 36.50
N THR A 303 -40.77 61.28 36.24
CA THR A 303 -40.46 62.17 35.13
C THR A 303 -39.02 62.72 35.11
N ARG A 304 -38.48 63.02 33.92
CA ARG A 304 -38.02 64.37 33.49
C ARG A 304 -37.18 64.36 32.19
N ASP A 305 -37.31 65.48 31.49
CA ASP A 305 -36.84 65.89 30.15
C ASP A 305 -35.31 65.92 29.89
N PRO A 306 -34.87 66.02 28.61
CA PRO A 306 -33.46 66.02 28.12
C PRO A 306 -32.89 67.47 28.03
N PRO A 307 -31.77 67.83 27.35
CA PRO A 307 -30.75 67.14 26.52
C PRO A 307 -29.29 67.48 26.99
N ASP A 308 -28.19 67.02 26.37
CA ASP A 308 -27.42 67.69 25.29
C ASP A 308 -26.12 66.86 25.06
N ALA A 309 -25.76 66.51 23.82
CA ALA A 309 -24.74 67.16 22.99
C ALA A 309 -23.36 67.35 23.63
N GLU A 310 -22.35 66.61 23.13
CA GLU A 310 -21.06 67.13 22.61
C GLU A 310 -20.00 66.02 22.45
N THR A 311 -19.38 65.98 21.28
CA THR A 311 -18.01 65.47 20.99
C THR A 311 -17.01 66.63 21.23
N PRO A 312 -15.67 66.57 21.11
CA PRO A 312 -14.77 65.58 20.47
C PRO A 312 -13.37 65.39 21.15
N GLU A 313 -12.44 64.73 20.43
CA GLU A 313 -10.96 64.90 20.40
C GLU A 313 -10.12 64.55 21.66
N GLY A 314 -8.87 64.11 21.61
CA GLY A 314 -7.87 63.74 20.58
C GLY A 314 -6.96 62.67 21.24
N THR A 315 -5.77 62.24 20.81
CA THR A 315 -4.76 62.76 19.89
C THR A 315 -3.78 61.59 19.63
N ALA A 316 -3.16 61.56 18.45
CA ALA A 316 -1.97 60.75 18.09
C ALA A 316 -0.74 61.12 18.99
N VAL A 317 0.43 60.47 19.01
CA VAL A 317 1.39 60.02 17.97
C VAL A 317 2.49 59.11 18.65
N PRO A 318 3.58 58.60 18.00
CA PRO A 318 3.98 57.19 18.04
C PRO A 318 5.46 56.94 18.51
N PRO A 319 6.36 56.22 17.78
CA PRO A 319 6.97 54.97 18.21
C PRO A 319 8.48 55.07 18.47
N ASP A 320 9.11 54.01 18.97
CA ASP A 320 10.56 53.87 18.90
C ASP A 320 11.00 52.43 18.60
N ALA A 321 12.07 52.35 17.81
CA ALA A 321 12.68 51.17 17.23
C ALA A 321 13.90 50.70 18.05
N ALA A 322 14.22 49.39 17.99
CA ALA A 322 15.60 48.88 17.96
C ALA A 322 15.63 47.32 17.85
N THR A 323 16.32 46.82 16.83
CA THR A 323 16.99 45.49 16.72
C THR A 323 18.48 45.66 17.10
N PRO A 324 19.39 44.64 17.20
CA PRO A 324 19.38 43.28 16.58
C PRO A 324 20.00 42.09 17.39
N ASP A 325 19.92 40.90 16.77
CA ASP A 325 20.82 39.71 16.76
C ASP A 325 21.20 38.91 18.03
N ALA A 326 20.86 37.60 18.00
CA ALA A 326 21.72 36.51 18.51
C ALA A 326 21.30 35.12 17.97
N ALA A 327 22.24 34.51 17.23
CA ALA A 327 22.54 33.09 17.01
C ALA A 327 21.51 31.99 17.35
N ALA A 328 21.17 31.18 16.35
CA ALA A 328 20.51 29.88 16.49
C ALA A 328 21.50 28.74 16.17
N GLU A 329 21.69 27.84 17.13
CA GLU A 329 22.24 26.48 16.98
C GLU A 329 21.14 25.44 17.31
N PRO A 330 21.28 24.16 16.91
CA PRO A 330 20.18 23.36 16.37
C PRO A 330 19.36 22.62 17.43
N GLU A 331 18.03 22.58 17.21
CA GLU A 331 17.09 21.87 18.07
C GLU A 331 17.09 20.35 17.81
N ALA A 332 17.13 19.60 18.91
CA ALA A 332 17.23 18.14 18.96
C ALA A 332 15.96 17.41 18.49
N ALA A 333 16.14 16.19 18.00
CA ALA A 333 15.07 15.29 17.55
C ALA A 333 14.04 14.95 18.65
N PRO A 334 12.74 14.76 18.30
CA PRO A 334 11.72 14.36 19.26
C PRO A 334 11.81 12.87 19.66
N PRO A 335 11.46 12.50 20.91
CA PRO A 335 11.54 11.12 21.39
C PRO A 335 10.43 10.21 20.85
N PRO A 336 10.63 8.87 20.83
CA PRO A 336 9.66 7.93 20.26
C PRO A 336 8.37 7.82 21.07
N ALA A 337 7.24 7.76 20.36
CA ALA A 337 5.90 7.61 20.92
C ALA A 337 5.69 6.23 21.58
N LYS A 338 5.08 6.23 22.77
CA LYS A 338 4.77 5.05 23.59
C LYS A 338 3.65 4.22 22.95
N ALA A 339 3.84 2.90 22.93
CA ALA A 339 2.88 1.91 22.45
C ALA A 339 1.62 1.84 23.34
N THR A 340 0.44 1.77 22.71
CA THR A 340 -0.85 1.53 23.37
C THR A 340 -1.11 0.02 23.55
N PRO A 341 -1.67 -0.44 24.69
CA PRO A 341 -1.89 -1.85 24.95
C PRO A 341 -3.12 -2.40 24.20
N LYS A 342 -2.96 -3.59 23.61
CA LYS A 342 -4.03 -4.36 22.94
C LYS A 342 -4.97 -5.00 23.95
N ARG A 343 -6.27 -4.95 23.66
CA ARG A 343 -7.38 -5.59 24.38
C ARG A 343 -7.31 -7.13 24.27
N PRO A 344 -7.52 -7.90 25.36
CA PRO A 344 -7.51 -9.37 25.30
C PRO A 344 -8.84 -9.91 24.77
N THR A 345 -8.79 -10.94 23.93
CA THR A 345 -9.95 -11.73 23.49
C THR A 345 -10.06 -12.98 24.36
N ASP A 346 -11.14 -13.06 25.14
CA ASP A 346 -11.49 -14.23 25.92
C ASP A 346 -11.92 -15.40 25.05
N LYS A 347 -11.38 -16.58 25.40
CA LYS A 347 -11.89 -17.89 24.99
C LYS A 347 -12.99 -18.29 25.97
N THR A 348 -14.18 -18.61 25.46
CA THR A 348 -15.09 -19.52 26.15
C THR A 348 -15.63 -20.56 25.19
N SER A 349 -15.16 -21.78 25.41
CA SER A 349 -15.87 -23.01 25.04
C SER A 349 -17.10 -23.16 25.94
N LYS A 350 -18.26 -23.51 25.37
CA LYS A 350 -19.11 -24.51 26.01
C LYS A 350 -20.08 -25.18 25.02
N ASP A 351 -20.02 -26.49 25.12
CA ASP A 351 -20.82 -27.54 24.52
C ASP A 351 -22.33 -27.29 24.45
N ARG A 352 -22.94 -27.73 23.33
CA ARG A 352 -24.22 -28.43 23.34
C ARG A 352 -24.12 -29.68 22.45
N LYS A 353 -24.44 -30.82 23.07
CA LYS A 353 -24.44 -32.18 22.54
C LYS A 353 -25.85 -32.58 22.09
N SER A 354 -25.89 -33.63 21.24
CA SER A 354 -27.01 -34.49 20.82
C SER A 354 -27.76 -34.03 19.57
N ALA A 355 -28.10 -34.87 18.59
CA ALA A 355 -28.04 -36.33 18.41
C ALA A 355 -28.02 -36.60 16.89
N ASP A 356 -27.19 -37.54 16.42
CA ASP A 356 -27.61 -38.87 15.97
C ASP A 356 -28.59 -38.89 14.77
N LYS A 357 -28.05 -39.20 13.58
CA LYS A 357 -28.67 -40.13 12.65
C LYS A 357 -27.65 -40.62 11.63
N THR A 358 -27.23 -41.85 11.84
CA THR A 358 -26.65 -42.75 10.85
C THR A 358 -27.68 -43.08 9.76
N SER A 359 -27.21 -43.20 8.52
CA SER A 359 -27.82 -44.11 7.56
C SER A 359 -26.74 -44.65 6.62
N ASP A 360 -26.45 -45.92 6.86
CA ASP A 360 -25.73 -46.85 6.01
C ASP A 360 -26.17 -46.82 4.54
N GLY A 361 -25.20 -47.07 3.65
CA GLY A 361 -25.41 -47.14 2.21
C GLY A 361 -24.36 -47.97 1.48
N LYS A 362 -24.13 -49.18 1.99
CA LYS A 362 -23.81 -50.44 1.29
C LYS A 362 -23.06 -50.40 -0.06
N LYS A 363 -21.85 -50.98 -0.03
CA LYS A 363 -21.10 -51.57 -1.15
C LYS A 363 -21.94 -52.65 -1.88
N SER A 364 -21.90 -52.63 -3.22
CA SER A 364 -22.05 -53.85 -4.02
C SER A 364 -21.26 -53.73 -5.32
N ASP A 365 -20.34 -54.68 -5.52
CA ASP A 365 -19.60 -54.96 -6.74
C ASP A 365 -20.53 -55.44 -7.88
N GLY A 366 -20.14 -55.21 -9.15
CA GLY A 366 -20.66 -56.04 -10.26
C GLY A 366 -20.85 -55.39 -11.65
N LYS A 367 -19.75 -55.24 -12.39
CA LYS A 367 -19.55 -55.66 -13.80
C LYS A 367 -20.48 -55.16 -14.95
N ALA A 368 -19.83 -54.38 -15.82
CA ALA A 368 -19.87 -54.35 -17.30
C ALA A 368 -21.14 -53.89 -18.05
N ALA A 369 -20.98 -52.78 -18.80
CA ALA A 369 -21.42 -52.69 -20.20
C ALA A 369 -20.63 -51.58 -20.92
N ALA A 370 -20.21 -51.88 -22.15
CA ALA A 370 -19.44 -51.03 -23.03
C ALA A 370 -20.23 -49.82 -23.54
N GLY A 371 -19.57 -48.66 -23.62
CA GLY A 371 -20.08 -47.46 -24.28
C GLY A 371 -18.93 -46.67 -24.87
N LYS A 372 -18.66 -46.88 -26.16
CA LYS A 372 -17.76 -46.06 -26.98
C LYS A 372 -18.32 -44.63 -27.03
N ALA A 373 -17.53 -43.64 -26.59
CA ALA A 373 -17.75 -42.23 -26.94
C ALA A 373 -16.40 -41.63 -27.37
N ALA A 374 -16.44 -41.00 -28.55
CA ALA A 374 -15.30 -40.57 -29.33
C ALA A 374 -14.47 -39.49 -28.61
N ARG A 375 -13.15 -39.68 -28.62
CA ARG A 375 -12.18 -38.63 -28.30
C ARG A 375 -12.16 -37.64 -29.46
N GLY A 376 -12.62 -36.42 -29.20
CA GLY A 376 -12.41 -35.28 -30.08
C GLY A 376 -10.92 -34.99 -30.22
N LYS A 377 -10.46 -34.91 -31.47
CA LYS A 377 -9.11 -34.56 -31.90
C LYS A 377 -8.81 -33.10 -31.48
N PRO A 378 -7.63 -32.78 -30.92
CA PRO A 378 -7.27 -31.39 -30.71
C PRO A 378 -7.07 -30.70 -32.07
N ALA A 379 -7.62 -29.49 -32.21
CA ALA A 379 -7.44 -28.65 -33.38
C ALA A 379 -5.95 -28.32 -33.56
N ALA A 380 -5.47 -28.41 -34.81
CA ALA A 380 -4.12 -28.05 -35.18
C ALA A 380 -3.87 -26.55 -34.93
N ALA A 381 -2.69 -26.22 -34.41
CA ALA A 381 -2.22 -24.85 -34.27
C ALA A 381 -2.14 -24.15 -35.65
N PRO A 382 -2.43 -22.84 -35.74
CA PRO A 382 -2.22 -22.10 -36.98
C PRO A 382 -0.73 -22.06 -37.36
N PRO A 383 -0.40 -22.03 -38.67
CA PRO A 383 0.98 -21.94 -39.12
C PRO A 383 1.62 -20.59 -38.71
N PRO A 384 2.95 -20.55 -38.52
CA PRO A 384 3.66 -19.31 -38.24
C PRO A 384 3.52 -18.31 -39.41
N PRO A 385 3.58 -17.00 -39.14
CA PRO A 385 3.59 -15.98 -40.19
C PRO A 385 4.82 -16.14 -41.10
N ALA A 386 4.63 -15.84 -42.39
CA ALA A 386 5.68 -15.87 -43.39
C ALA A 386 6.82 -14.89 -43.02
N PRO A 387 8.09 -15.19 -43.36
CA PRO A 387 9.19 -14.27 -43.18
C PRO A 387 8.95 -13.01 -44.03
N GLU A 388 9.13 -11.84 -43.42
CA GLU A 388 9.10 -10.55 -44.12
C GLU A 388 10.25 -10.51 -45.15
N PRO A 389 10.05 -9.87 -46.33
CA PRO A 389 11.10 -9.73 -47.31
C PRO A 389 12.23 -8.85 -46.77
N ASP A 390 13.47 -9.32 -46.96
CA ASP A 390 14.71 -8.62 -46.63
C ASP A 390 14.65 -7.15 -47.07
N GLY A 391 14.90 -6.27 -46.11
CA GLY A 391 14.97 -4.83 -46.32
C GLY A 391 16.01 -4.49 -47.36
N ALA A 392 15.57 -3.72 -48.37
CA ALA A 392 16.47 -3.06 -49.30
C ALA A 392 17.43 -2.14 -48.52
N GLU A 393 18.71 -2.35 -48.76
CA GLU A 393 19.83 -1.56 -48.27
C GLU A 393 19.66 -0.09 -48.68
N GLU A 394 19.57 0.80 -47.69
CA GLU A 394 19.54 2.25 -47.89
C GLU A 394 20.96 2.71 -48.28
N PRO A 395 21.17 3.43 -49.40
CA PRO A 395 22.50 3.81 -49.82
C PRO A 395 23.09 4.88 -48.90
N ALA A 396 24.35 4.67 -48.49
CA ALA A 396 25.13 5.56 -47.63
C ALA A 396 25.17 7.02 -48.15
N PRO A 397 25.14 8.02 -47.27
CA PRO A 397 25.28 9.41 -47.67
C PRO A 397 26.69 9.71 -48.19
N ALA A 398 26.76 10.44 -49.31
CA ALA A 398 28.00 10.87 -49.94
C ALA A 398 28.82 11.83 -49.04
N PRO A 399 30.16 11.81 -49.12
CA PRO A 399 31.01 12.69 -48.32
C PRO A 399 30.88 14.15 -48.76
N VAL A 400 30.61 15.03 -47.79
CA VAL A 400 30.62 16.49 -47.98
C VAL A 400 32.06 16.98 -48.03
N ALA A 401 32.46 17.58 -49.16
CA ALA A 401 33.75 18.24 -49.31
C ALA A 401 33.81 19.56 -48.51
N PRO A 402 34.98 19.96 -47.98
CA PRO A 402 35.13 21.23 -47.26
C PRO A 402 35.12 22.40 -48.25
N SER A 403 34.18 23.34 -48.07
CA SER A 403 34.23 24.65 -48.73
C SER A 403 35.39 25.46 -48.16
N ALA A 404 36.39 25.71 -49.02
CA ALA A 404 37.31 26.81 -48.87
C ALA A 404 36.60 28.09 -49.34
N ASP A 405 36.22 28.95 -48.40
CA ASP A 405 36.19 30.39 -48.63
C ASP A 405 36.22 31.10 -47.27
N GLN A 406 37.41 31.58 -46.92
CA GLN A 406 37.63 32.62 -45.93
C GLN A 406 37.54 33.99 -46.62
N PRO A 407 37.39 35.07 -45.85
CA PRO A 407 38.61 35.80 -45.52
C PRO A 407 38.98 35.80 -44.03
#